data_AF-A0A0M9VJP1-F1
#
_entry.id   AF-A0A0M9VJP1-F1
#
_cell.length_a   1.000
_cell.length_b   1.000
_cell.length_c   1.000
_cell.angle_alpha   90.00
_cell.angle_beta   90.00
_cell.angle_gamma   90.00
#
_symmetry.space_group_name_H-M   'P 1'
#
loop_
_entity.id
_entity.type
_entity.pdbx_description
1 polymer ?
#
loop_
_entity_poly.entity_id
_entity_poly.type
_entity_poly.pdbx_seq_one_letter_code
_entity_poly.pdbx_strand_id
1 'polypeptide(L)'
;MKNLILYAAIIAGITFAACSDDEDSVPVPVYVGCLTCEIPDTAPSEVEEQPYEVCIDTAGIAYVDNAYTGVEASYYFELNCANAYEEPTGPGAGPGTPTTDCVTCAAAEWMGEMLPEEVVCKGTNGNAYVDGEDMGVPFDQYIDLQEMFTTCQ
;
A
#
# COMPACT_ATOMS: atom_id res chain seq x y z
N MET A 1 -14.75 -7.60 -51.23
CA MET A 1 -15.55 -6.37 -51.47
C MET A 1 -16.84 -6.52 -50.68
N LYS A 2 -16.88 -5.98 -49.46
CA LYS A 2 -17.62 -4.78 -49.06
C LYS A 2 -19.13 -4.91 -49.27
N ASN A 3 -19.91 -4.91 -48.17
CA ASN A 3 -20.95 -3.91 -47.87
C ASN A 3 -21.70 -4.37 -46.59
N LEU A 4 -21.42 -3.71 -45.45
CA LEU A 4 -22.31 -2.74 -44.80
C LEU A 4 -23.40 -3.39 -43.93
N ILE A 5 -23.06 -3.66 -42.66
CA ILE A 5 -24.03 -3.63 -41.57
C ILE A 5 -23.41 -2.81 -40.45
N LEU A 6 -23.67 -1.51 -40.52
CA LEU A 6 -23.21 -0.51 -39.56
C LEU A 6 -24.46 0.28 -39.14
N TYR A 7 -24.72 0.29 -37.83
CA TYR A 7 -25.60 1.19 -37.06
C TYR A 7 -27.09 1.26 -37.42
N ALA A 8 -27.93 0.76 -36.50
CA ALA A 8 -29.07 1.53 -36.00
C ALA A 8 -29.53 1.01 -34.62
N ALA A 9 -29.66 1.96 -33.69
CA ALA A 9 -30.60 1.96 -32.57
C ALA A 9 -30.34 1.06 -31.36
N ILE A 10 -29.56 1.57 -30.38
CA ILE A 10 -30.01 1.61 -28.98
C ILE A 10 -29.58 2.96 -28.37
N ILE A 11 -30.44 3.96 -28.52
CA ILE A 11 -30.51 5.12 -27.62
C ILE A 11 -31.92 5.08 -27.03
N ALA A 12 -32.05 4.64 -25.79
CA ALA A 12 -33.16 4.98 -24.89
C ALA A 12 -32.87 4.40 -23.50
N GLY A 13 -32.48 5.26 -22.57
CA GLY A 13 -32.30 4.87 -21.17
C GLY A 13 -31.66 5.94 -20.28
N ILE A 14 -31.76 7.22 -20.63
CA ILE A 14 -31.55 8.30 -19.66
C ILE A 14 -32.84 8.40 -18.85
N THR A 15 -32.80 7.93 -17.60
CA THR A 15 -33.69 8.38 -16.53
C THR A 15 -33.06 8.04 -15.17
N PHE A 16 -32.44 9.05 -14.58
CA PHE A 16 -32.35 9.40 -13.16
C PHE A 16 -32.22 8.28 -12.11
N ALA A 17 -30.99 8.15 -11.60
CA ALA A 17 -30.75 8.28 -10.15
C ALA A 17 -29.79 9.48 -9.99
N ALA A 18 -30.32 10.67 -9.74
CA ALA A 18 -30.10 11.31 -8.44
C ALA A 18 -29.99 10.29 -7.30
N CYS A 19 -28.77 9.86 -7.01
CA CYS A 19 -28.35 9.46 -5.68
C CYS A 19 -27.22 10.42 -5.31
N SER A 20 -27.28 10.88 -4.07
CA SER A 20 -26.69 12.09 -3.50
C SER A 20 -25.23 12.35 -3.85
N ASP A 21 -24.89 13.64 -3.81
CA ASP A 21 -23.60 14.18 -3.32
C ASP A 21 -23.28 13.67 -1.89
N ASP A 22 -23.36 12.36 -1.66
CA ASP A 22 -22.60 11.73 -0.61
C ASP A 22 -21.27 11.42 -1.27
N GLU A 23 -20.31 12.32 -1.09
CA GLU A 23 -18.91 11.92 -1.11
C GLU A 23 -18.71 10.94 0.05
N ASP A 24 -19.29 9.75 -0.08
CA ASP A 24 -18.77 8.53 0.52
C ASP A 24 -17.41 8.36 -0.14
N SER A 25 -16.44 9.10 0.40
CA SER A 25 -15.03 8.84 0.22
C SER A 25 -14.88 7.35 0.50
N VAL A 26 -14.80 6.56 -0.57
CA VAL A 26 -14.52 5.14 -0.48
C VAL A 26 -13.24 5.11 0.34
N PRO A 27 -13.27 4.52 1.56
CA PRO A 27 -12.12 4.59 2.44
C PRO A 27 -10.96 3.97 1.67
N VAL A 28 -10.02 4.83 1.25
CA VAL A 28 -8.82 4.37 0.56
C VAL A 28 -8.02 3.69 1.64
N PRO A 29 -7.79 2.37 1.55
CA PRO A 29 -6.99 1.66 2.54
C PRO A 29 -5.60 2.31 2.60
N VAL A 30 -5.18 2.66 3.81
CA VAL A 30 -3.81 3.15 4.06
C VAL A 30 -2.92 1.92 4.07
N TYR A 31 -2.03 1.83 3.08
CA TYR A 31 -1.06 0.75 3.00
C TYR A 31 0.20 1.09 3.77
N VAL A 32 0.72 0.13 4.53
CA VAL A 32 2.05 0.20 5.16
C VAL A 32 3.18 -0.16 4.18
N GLY A 33 2.83 -0.81 3.07
CA GLY A 33 3.76 -1.12 1.97
C GLY A 33 3.10 -1.95 0.88
N CYS A 34 3.71 -1.98 -0.30
CA CYS A 34 3.34 -2.85 -1.40
C CYS A 34 4.55 -3.64 -1.90
N LEU A 35 4.32 -4.88 -2.31
CA LEU A 35 5.32 -5.81 -2.79
C LEU A 35 4.86 -6.42 -4.11
N THR A 36 5.79 -6.57 -5.04
CA THR A 36 5.50 -7.23 -6.31
C THR A 36 5.68 -8.74 -6.18
N CYS A 37 4.66 -9.49 -6.57
CA CYS A 37 4.66 -10.93 -6.57
C CYS A 37 4.80 -11.49 -7.98
N GLU A 38 5.73 -12.43 -8.13
CA GLU A 38 5.80 -13.28 -9.31
C GLU A 38 4.81 -14.44 -9.18
N ILE A 39 4.06 -14.67 -10.26
CA ILE A 39 3.21 -15.85 -10.40
C ILE A 39 4.13 -17.07 -10.55
N PRO A 40 3.91 -18.15 -9.79
CA PRO A 40 4.73 -19.36 -9.94
C PRO A 40 4.68 -19.94 -11.34
N ASP A 41 5.84 -20.37 -11.87
CA ASP A 41 6.01 -21.09 -13.15
C ASP A 41 5.12 -22.34 -13.30
N THR A 42 4.53 -22.82 -12.20
CA THR A 42 3.57 -23.92 -12.20
C THR A 42 2.14 -23.49 -12.54
N ALA A 43 1.89 -22.21 -12.77
CA ALA A 43 0.59 -21.71 -13.18
C ALA A 43 0.17 -22.32 -14.55
N PRO A 44 -1.13 -22.48 -14.80
CA PRO A 44 -1.61 -22.93 -16.11
C PRO A 44 -1.07 -22.01 -17.21
N SER A 45 -0.64 -22.57 -18.34
CA SER A 45 -0.04 -21.86 -19.48
C SER A 45 -0.92 -20.81 -20.17
N GLU A 46 -2.12 -20.56 -19.65
CA GLU A 46 -3.08 -19.56 -20.12
C GLU A 46 -3.10 -18.30 -19.24
N VAL A 47 -2.41 -18.32 -18.09
CA VAL A 47 -2.24 -17.13 -17.24
C VAL A 47 -1.04 -16.37 -17.80
N GLU A 48 -1.23 -15.12 -18.23
CA GLU A 48 -0.10 -14.26 -18.55
C GLU A 48 0.74 -14.10 -17.27
N GLU A 49 2.00 -14.48 -17.34
CA GLU A 49 3.02 -14.31 -16.29
C GLU A 49 3.37 -12.83 -16.15
N GLN A 50 2.40 -12.03 -15.73
CA GLN A 50 2.64 -10.64 -15.34
C GLN A 50 2.81 -10.60 -13.82
N PRO A 51 3.88 -9.98 -13.32
CA PRO A 51 3.98 -9.71 -11.90
C PRO A 51 2.80 -8.83 -11.45
N TYR A 52 2.30 -9.08 -10.24
CA TYR A 52 1.17 -8.34 -9.68
C TYR A 52 1.55 -7.71 -8.33
N GLU A 53 0.95 -6.58 -8.00
CA GLU A 53 1.24 -5.85 -6.76
C GLU A 53 0.32 -6.32 -5.63
N VAL A 54 0.93 -6.61 -4.48
CA VAL A 54 0.25 -6.96 -3.23
C VAL A 54 0.57 -5.89 -2.19
N CYS A 55 -0.44 -5.12 -1.82
CA CYS A 55 -0.34 -4.11 -0.77
C CYS A 55 -0.77 -4.65 0.58
N ILE A 56 -0.23 -4.10 1.66
CA ILE A 56 -0.48 -4.52 3.04
C ILE A 56 -1.06 -3.34 3.79
N ASP A 57 -2.18 -3.52 4.49
CA ASP A 57 -2.75 -2.48 5.36
C ASP A 57 -2.11 -2.45 6.76
N THR A 58 -2.53 -1.49 7.58
CA THR A 58 -2.08 -1.37 8.98
C THR A 58 -2.47 -2.54 9.88
N ALA A 59 -3.42 -3.38 9.45
CA ALA A 59 -3.82 -4.60 10.15
C ALA A 59 -3.04 -5.85 9.66
N GLY A 60 -2.13 -5.69 8.70
CA GLY A 60 -1.35 -6.79 8.12
C GLY A 60 -2.13 -7.62 7.10
N ILE A 61 -3.21 -7.09 6.52
CA ILE A 61 -4.03 -7.78 5.52
C ILE A 61 -3.56 -7.44 4.10
N ALA A 62 -3.50 -8.45 3.23
CA ALA A 62 -3.14 -8.29 1.83
C ALA A 62 -4.28 -7.70 0.99
N TYR A 63 -3.91 -6.87 0.02
CA TYR A 63 -4.73 -6.31 -1.02
C TYR A 63 -4.08 -6.57 -2.37
N VAL A 64 -4.87 -6.95 -3.37
CA VAL A 64 -4.38 -7.12 -4.75
C VAL A 64 -5.22 -6.23 -5.66
N ASP A 65 -4.58 -5.35 -6.42
CA ASP A 65 -5.27 -4.34 -7.24
C ASP A 65 -6.31 -3.53 -6.43
N ASN A 66 -5.97 -3.19 -5.18
CA ASN A 66 -6.84 -2.55 -4.20
C ASN A 66 -8.08 -3.37 -3.76
N ALA A 67 -8.15 -4.65 -4.11
CA ALA A 67 -9.17 -5.55 -3.60
C ALA A 67 -8.72 -6.20 -2.29
N TYR A 68 -9.51 -6.01 -1.23
CA TYR A 68 -9.31 -6.66 0.06
C TYR A 68 -9.38 -8.18 -0.09
N THR A 69 -8.30 -8.88 0.27
CA THR A 69 -8.27 -10.35 0.17
C THR A 69 -8.89 -11.01 1.40
N GLY A 70 -8.89 -10.34 2.54
CA GLY A 70 -9.24 -10.92 3.84
C GLY A 70 -8.22 -11.92 4.36
N VAL A 71 -7.02 -11.92 3.80
CA VAL A 71 -5.94 -12.85 4.12
C VAL A 71 -4.76 -12.08 4.70
N GLU A 72 -4.22 -12.59 5.80
CA GLU A 72 -3.00 -12.04 6.40
C GLU A 72 -1.85 -12.10 5.40
N ALA A 73 -1.10 -11.01 5.28
CA ALA A 73 -0.17 -10.81 4.19
C ALA A 73 0.90 -11.89 4.14
N SER A 74 1.45 -12.33 5.28
CA SER A 74 2.48 -13.38 5.29
C SER A 74 1.95 -14.70 4.70
N TYR A 75 0.72 -15.08 5.03
CA TYR A 75 0.06 -16.26 4.46
C TYR A 75 -0.30 -16.07 2.99
N TYR A 76 -0.67 -14.85 2.57
CA TYR A 76 -0.91 -14.56 1.15
C TYR A 76 0.37 -14.76 0.33
N PHE A 77 1.51 -14.21 0.79
CA PHE A 77 2.80 -14.36 0.11
C PHE A 77 3.25 -15.81 0.03
N GLU A 78 3.11 -16.59 1.11
CA GLU A 78 3.47 -18.02 1.14
C GLU A 78 2.72 -18.83 0.08
N LEU A 79 1.44 -18.52 -0.14
CA LEU A 79 0.58 -19.26 -1.06
C LEU A 79 0.68 -18.81 -2.51
N ASN A 80 0.79 -17.51 -2.74
CA ASN A 80 0.52 -16.91 -4.06
C ASN A 80 1.77 -16.30 -4.71
N CYS A 81 2.88 -16.15 -3.99
CA CYS A 81 4.07 -15.51 -4.52
C CYS A 81 5.23 -16.51 -4.54
N ALA A 82 5.65 -16.89 -5.75
CA ALA A 82 6.75 -17.83 -5.93
C ALA A 82 8.07 -17.26 -5.42
N ASN A 83 8.26 -15.96 -5.69
CA ASN A 83 9.26 -15.11 -5.09
C ASN A 83 8.53 -13.81 -4.70
N ALA A 84 8.63 -13.37 -3.45
CA ALA A 84 8.41 -11.96 -3.12
C ALA A 84 9.65 -11.22 -3.65
N TYR A 85 9.58 -10.72 -4.88
CA TYR A 85 10.77 -10.27 -5.59
C TYR A 85 11.24 -8.89 -5.10
N GLU A 86 12.55 -8.72 -5.26
CA GLU A 86 13.48 -7.72 -4.72
C GLU A 86 13.09 -6.24 -4.87
N GLU A 87 13.85 -5.42 -4.14
CA GLU A 87 13.77 -3.97 -4.12
C GLU A 87 13.50 -3.34 -5.49
N PRO A 88 12.46 -2.50 -5.66
CA PRO A 88 12.24 -1.78 -6.88
C PRO A 88 13.51 -0.97 -7.14
N THR A 89 14.11 -1.26 -8.29
CA THR A 89 15.38 -0.69 -8.73
C THR A 89 15.21 0.75 -9.24
N GLY A 90 14.12 1.42 -8.84
CA GLY A 90 13.79 2.79 -9.18
C GLY A 90 14.19 3.75 -8.05
N PRO A 91 14.75 4.93 -8.37
CA PRO A 91 15.01 5.95 -7.36
C PRO A 91 13.67 6.46 -6.80
N GLY A 92 13.34 6.03 -5.58
CA GLY A 92 12.18 6.53 -4.81
C GLY A 92 11.04 5.54 -4.59
N ALA A 93 11.15 4.29 -5.02
CA ALA A 93 10.24 3.22 -4.61
C ALA A 93 11.11 2.06 -4.13
N GLY A 94 11.33 1.95 -2.82
CA GLY A 94 11.85 0.73 -2.21
C GLY A 94 10.70 -0.27 -2.04
N PRO A 95 10.97 -1.58 -1.88
CA PRO A 95 9.94 -2.48 -1.42
C PRO A 95 9.75 -2.05 0.03
N GLY A 96 8.53 -1.77 0.46
CA GLY A 96 8.32 -1.47 1.86
C GLY A 96 8.93 -2.62 2.65
N THR A 97 10.01 -2.38 3.41
CA THR A 97 10.43 -3.38 4.39
C THR A 97 9.19 -3.61 5.24
N PRO A 98 8.71 -4.85 5.44
CA PRO A 98 7.54 -5.08 6.25
C PRO A 98 7.76 -4.39 7.59
N THR A 99 6.96 -3.38 7.86
CA THR A 99 6.98 -2.64 9.11
C THR A 99 5.75 -3.03 9.91
N THR A 100 5.91 -3.01 11.22
CA THR A 100 4.89 -3.30 12.22
C THR A 100 4.89 -2.15 13.23
N ASP A 101 3.91 -2.10 14.12
CA ASP A 101 3.90 -1.15 15.24
C ASP A 101 4.12 0.32 14.84
N CYS A 102 3.46 0.76 13.76
CA CYS A 102 3.53 2.17 13.31
C CYS A 102 2.87 3.10 14.33
N VAL A 103 3.54 4.21 14.62
CA VAL A 103 3.02 5.32 15.42
C VAL A 103 3.12 6.62 14.63
N THR A 104 2.18 7.52 14.87
CA THR A 104 2.18 8.86 14.28
C THR A 104 2.70 9.87 15.29
N CYS A 105 3.81 10.53 14.96
CA CYS A 105 4.38 11.60 15.76
C CYS A 105 3.82 12.95 15.27
N ALA A 106 3.15 13.68 16.17
CA ALA A 106 2.48 14.93 15.83
C ALA A 106 3.45 16.01 15.33
N ALA A 107 2.92 17.01 14.61
CA ALA A 107 3.70 18.19 14.25
C ALA A 107 4.15 18.97 15.50
N ALA A 108 5.40 19.46 15.52
CA ALA A 108 5.99 20.15 16.67
C ALA A 108 6.91 21.30 16.27
N GLU A 109 7.03 22.33 17.11
CA GLU A 109 7.96 23.45 16.86
C GLU A 109 9.34 23.14 17.47
N TRP A 110 10.37 23.11 16.63
CA TRP A 110 11.76 22.94 17.05
C TRP A 110 12.63 24.07 16.51
N MET A 111 13.29 24.80 17.42
CA MET A 111 14.14 25.95 17.08
C MET A 111 13.47 27.05 16.24
N GLY A 112 12.15 27.20 16.37
CA GLY A 112 11.36 28.18 15.60
C GLY A 112 10.94 27.71 14.20
N GLU A 113 11.21 26.45 13.86
CA GLU A 113 10.70 25.79 12.67
C GLU A 113 9.65 24.74 13.05
N MET A 114 8.62 24.59 12.22
CA MET A 114 7.53 23.62 12.43
C MET A 114 7.92 22.30 11.75
N LEU A 115 8.19 21.27 12.54
CA LEU A 115 8.34 19.91 12.08
C LEU A 115 6.96 19.36 11.70
N PRO A 116 6.79 18.77 10.51
CA PRO A 116 5.52 18.17 10.12
C PRO A 116 5.22 16.93 10.96
N GLU A 117 3.96 16.48 10.89
CA GLU A 117 3.59 15.16 11.38
C GLU A 117 4.32 14.09 10.55
N GLU A 118 4.82 13.05 11.21
CA GLU A 118 5.52 11.93 10.57
C GLU A 118 4.98 10.58 11.08
N VAL A 119 5.04 9.56 10.23
CA VAL A 119 4.71 8.17 10.60
C VAL A 119 6.01 7.40 10.76
N VAL A 120 6.19 6.82 11.94
CA VAL A 120 7.38 6.03 12.27
C VAL A 120 6.93 4.59 12.51
N CYS A 121 7.54 3.64 11.81
CA CYS A 121 7.21 2.23 11.96
C CYS A 121 8.41 1.40 12.40
N LYS A 122 8.14 0.25 13.02
CA LYS A 122 9.18 -0.70 13.44
C LYS A 122 9.45 -1.70 12.32
N GLY A 123 10.67 -1.70 11.80
CA GLY A 123 11.13 -2.71 10.85
C GLY A 123 11.33 -4.08 11.50
N THR A 124 11.37 -5.13 10.69
CA THR A 124 11.66 -6.51 11.14
C THR A 124 13.04 -6.67 11.79
N ASN A 125 13.99 -5.78 11.48
CA ASN A 125 15.30 -5.69 12.13
C ASN A 125 15.26 -5.00 13.51
N GLY A 126 14.09 -4.48 13.92
CA GLY A 126 13.89 -3.75 15.17
C GLY A 126 14.22 -2.26 15.08
N ASN A 127 14.62 -1.74 13.93
CA ASN A 127 14.91 -0.32 13.74
C ASN A 127 13.64 0.49 13.43
N ALA A 128 13.73 1.80 13.63
CA ALA A 128 12.74 2.76 13.15
C ALA A 128 12.86 2.96 11.64
N TYR A 129 11.70 3.02 10.99
CA TYR A 129 11.54 3.37 9.59
C TYR A 129 10.67 4.61 9.49
N VAL A 130 11.11 5.61 8.72
CA VAL A 130 10.36 6.83 8.43
C VAL A 130 10.24 6.95 6.91
N ASP A 131 9.02 7.09 6.40
CA ASP A 131 8.74 7.09 4.95
C ASP A 131 9.36 5.90 4.19
N GLY A 132 9.49 4.75 4.87
CA GLY A 132 10.08 3.53 4.32
C GLY A 132 11.62 3.48 4.34
N GLU A 133 12.30 4.49 4.89
CA GLU A 133 13.75 4.52 5.06
C GLU A 133 14.16 4.02 6.45
N ASP A 134 15.10 3.06 6.53
CA ASP A 134 15.67 2.60 7.80
C ASP A 134 16.57 3.68 8.41
N MET A 135 16.21 4.16 9.59
CA MET A 135 16.96 5.21 10.27
C MET A 135 18.26 4.68 10.91
N GLY A 136 18.46 3.36 10.96
CA GLY A 136 19.62 2.71 11.58
C GLY A 136 19.62 2.78 13.10
N VAL A 137 18.49 3.16 13.71
CA VAL A 137 18.31 3.34 15.15
C VAL A 137 17.18 2.43 15.62
N PRO A 138 17.30 1.74 16.77
CA PRO A 138 16.22 0.92 17.33
C PRO A 138 14.91 1.72 17.47
N PHE A 139 13.78 1.11 17.14
CA PHE A 139 12.46 1.75 17.13
C PHE A 139 12.16 2.49 18.44
N ASP A 140 12.23 1.78 19.57
CA ASP A 140 11.92 2.35 20.89
C ASP A 140 12.82 3.56 21.20
N GLN A 141 14.10 3.52 20.80
CA GLN A 141 15.04 4.62 21.00
C GLN A 141 14.72 5.83 20.12
N TYR A 142 14.26 5.59 18.89
CA TYR A 142 13.85 6.67 17.99
C TYR A 142 12.59 7.37 18.53
N ILE A 143 11.60 6.58 18.98
CA ILE A 143 10.39 7.12 19.60
C ILE A 143 10.71 7.90 20.87
N ASP A 144 11.52 7.37 21.78
CA ASP A 144 11.96 8.08 22.99
C ASP A 144 12.61 9.44 22.66
N LEU A 145 13.39 9.51 21.57
CA LEU A 145 14.01 10.75 21.11
C LEU A 145 12.97 11.73 20.54
N GLN A 146 12.02 11.25 19.73
CA GLN A 146 10.98 12.10 19.18
C GLN A 146 10.05 12.64 20.26
N GLU A 147 9.72 11.83 21.27
CA GLU A 147 8.89 12.24 22.40
C GLU A 147 9.54 13.33 23.30
N MET A 148 10.83 13.62 23.11
CA MET A 148 11.45 14.80 23.72
C MET A 148 10.95 16.12 23.12
N PHE A 149 10.45 16.09 21.89
CA PHE A 149 10.05 17.27 21.11
C PHE A 149 8.58 17.25 20.68
N THR A 150 8.02 16.05 20.48
CA THR A 150 6.64 15.84 20.02
C THR A 150 5.92 14.76 20.84
N THR A 151 4.73 14.34 20.42
CA THR A 151 3.96 13.23 20.99
C THR A 151 3.69 12.22 19.90
N CYS A 152 4.04 10.95 20.12
CA CYS A 152 3.78 9.85 19.20
C CYS A 152 2.63 8.97 19.72
N GLN A 153 1.73 8.52 18.84
CA GLN A 153 0.53 7.75 19.18
C GLN A 153 0.26 6.61 18.20
#